data_AF-A0A9E1GKV6-F1
#
_entry.id   AF-A0A9E1GKV6-F1
#
_cell.length_a   1.000
_cell.length_b   1.000
_cell.length_c   1.000
_cell.angle_alpha   90.00
_cell.angle_beta   90.00
_cell.angle_gamma   90.00
#
_symmetry.space_group_name_H-M   'P 1'
#
loop_
_entity.id
_entity.type
_entity.pdbx_description
1 polymer ?
#
loop_
_entity_poly.entity_id
_entity_poly.type
_entity_poly.pdbx_seq_one_letter_code
_entity_poly.pdbx_strand_id
1 'polypeptide(L)'
;MAQNNTPVKALVLAGGGARGSYQVGVWRALTELGWRPQIITGTSVGSLNGAMFALDLYETARDMWLTIRSQDVMELPAEDAPLSELHAFLKDAVTQGGMDVTPLEAIVERVLDEDKLRKSPIRLGLVTVEQKTLKARELPLEDIPEGKVKDYLLASAACFPALRAHTIDGVSYLDGGYRDNMPTALAQKMGAEELVCVDLEGVGITRPNRTGLPTTLIRSYWELGDILHFEPATARRNIELGYHDTLRAFGRLRGCAYAVDSGAESSADAAAFHAAFEAVQKDVREKHPSTLTADAALLLAKLSDAELAPLEAVAEDVGVDPAPYYTTRTLGEAFLAKCDFERLGSFEPLFKGEAGPAQAARAALLPNTFLQALVCRALTGRVPPEEMET
;
A
#
# COMPACT_ATOMS: atom_id res chain seq x y z
N MET A 1 11.20 -10.38 -40.98
CA MET A 1 10.82 -9.33 -40.03
C MET A 1 10.44 -10.05 -38.75
N ALA A 2 11.22 -9.93 -37.67
CA ALA A 2 10.83 -10.49 -36.39
C ALA A 2 9.57 -9.73 -35.93
N GLN A 3 8.44 -10.41 -35.81
CA GLN A 3 7.28 -9.84 -35.14
C GLN A 3 7.73 -9.49 -33.72
N ASN A 4 7.58 -8.23 -33.31
CA ASN A 4 7.81 -7.80 -31.94
C ASN A 4 6.78 -8.53 -31.06
N ASN A 5 7.19 -9.68 -30.53
CA ASN A 5 6.34 -10.63 -29.81
C ASN A 5 6.22 -10.26 -28.31
N THR A 6 6.45 -8.99 -27.97
CA THR A 6 6.38 -8.50 -26.60
C THR A 6 4.94 -8.08 -26.33
N PRO A 7 4.26 -8.64 -25.31
CA PRO A 7 2.87 -8.30 -25.01
C PRO A 7 2.74 -6.81 -24.66
N VAL A 8 1.63 -6.21 -25.04
CA VAL A 8 1.28 -4.83 -24.67
C VAL A 8 0.94 -4.78 -23.18
N LYS A 9 1.81 -4.16 -22.40
CA LYS A 9 1.70 -4.06 -20.95
C LYS A 9 0.92 -2.82 -20.54
N ALA A 10 -0.03 -3.01 -19.62
CA ALA A 10 -0.75 -1.91 -19.00
C ALA A 10 -0.54 -1.84 -17.49
N LEU A 11 -0.33 -0.63 -17.00
CA LEU A 11 -0.34 -0.32 -15.57
C LEU A 11 -1.68 0.33 -15.22
N VAL A 12 -2.41 -0.28 -14.30
CA VAL A 12 -3.73 0.18 -13.84
C VAL A 12 -3.57 0.78 -12.45
N LEU A 13 -3.78 2.08 -12.32
CA LEU A 13 -3.57 2.82 -11.08
C LEU A 13 -4.90 3.18 -10.43
N ALA A 14 -5.20 2.58 -9.29
CA ALA A 14 -6.45 2.84 -8.60
C ALA A 14 -6.50 4.25 -7.96
N GLY A 15 -7.72 4.74 -7.70
CA GLY A 15 -7.94 5.93 -6.89
C GLY A 15 -7.75 5.65 -5.40
N GLY A 16 -7.35 6.68 -4.64
CA GLY A 16 -7.06 6.57 -3.20
C GLY A 16 -6.58 7.83 -2.49
N GLY A 17 -6.71 9.02 -3.10
CA GLY A 17 -6.30 10.28 -2.48
C GLY A 17 -4.83 10.30 -2.04
N ALA A 18 -4.57 10.66 -0.78
CA ALA A 18 -3.22 10.75 -0.18
C ALA A 18 -2.42 9.42 -0.22
N ARG A 19 -3.11 8.28 -0.31
CA ARG A 19 -2.48 6.96 -0.50
C ARG A 19 -1.77 6.83 -1.84
N GLY A 20 -2.02 7.75 -2.78
CA GLY A 20 -1.34 7.82 -4.09
C GLY A 20 0.19 7.88 -4.01
N SER A 21 0.75 8.34 -2.89
CA SER A 21 2.20 8.25 -2.59
C SER A 21 2.77 6.84 -2.77
N TYR A 22 1.99 5.80 -2.46
CA TYR A 22 2.37 4.40 -2.67
C TYR A 22 2.71 4.07 -4.15
N GLN A 23 1.96 4.65 -5.09
CA GLN A 23 2.15 4.41 -6.52
C GLN A 23 3.49 4.96 -7.05
N VAL A 24 4.08 5.94 -6.37
CA VAL A 24 5.43 6.46 -6.71
C VAL A 24 6.50 5.42 -6.37
N GLY A 25 6.33 4.68 -5.27
CA GLY A 25 7.16 3.52 -4.94
C GLY A 25 7.08 2.43 -6.00
N VAL A 26 5.85 2.12 -6.44
CA VAL A 26 5.61 1.17 -7.52
C VAL A 26 6.29 1.60 -8.81
N TRP A 27 6.16 2.88 -9.19
CA TRP A 27 6.83 3.44 -10.36
C TRP A 27 8.35 3.26 -10.27
N ARG A 28 8.97 3.58 -9.13
CA ARG A 28 10.40 3.36 -8.90
C ARG A 28 10.79 1.90 -9.14
N ALA A 29 10.11 0.96 -8.50
CA ALA A 29 10.42 -0.47 -8.60
C ALA A 29 10.24 -1.00 -10.04
N LEU A 30 9.15 -0.66 -10.73
CA LEU A 30 8.95 -1.05 -12.12
C LEU A 30 10.04 -0.49 -13.05
N THR A 31 10.49 0.75 -12.77
CA THR A 31 11.56 1.40 -13.52
C THR A 31 12.87 0.63 -13.38
N GLU A 32 13.26 0.28 -12.16
CA GLU A 32 14.47 -0.49 -11.84
C GLU A 32 14.40 -1.93 -12.36
N LEU A 33 13.22 -2.54 -12.37
CA LEU A 33 12.98 -3.88 -12.93
C LEU A 33 13.03 -3.93 -14.47
N GLY A 34 13.12 -2.78 -15.15
CA GLY A 34 13.03 -2.72 -16.61
C GLY A 34 11.61 -3.00 -17.14
N TRP A 35 10.59 -3.01 -16.29
CA TRP A 35 9.20 -3.19 -16.70
C TRP A 35 8.63 -1.83 -17.13
N ARG A 36 8.32 -1.67 -18.42
CA ARG A 36 7.82 -0.42 -19.01
C ARG A 36 6.43 -0.65 -19.60
N PRO A 37 5.38 0.02 -19.10
CA PRO A 37 4.04 -0.07 -19.69
C PRO A 37 3.98 0.67 -21.03
N GLN A 38 3.09 0.23 -21.92
CA GLN A 38 2.68 0.97 -23.12
C GLN A 38 1.35 1.70 -22.89
N ILE A 39 0.61 1.29 -21.86
CA ILE A 39 -0.68 1.85 -21.48
C ILE A 39 -0.67 2.13 -19.98
N ILE A 40 -1.16 3.29 -19.58
CA ILE A 40 -1.51 3.57 -18.19
C ILE A 40 -2.97 3.94 -18.16
N THR A 41 -3.74 3.30 -17.28
CA THR A 41 -5.12 3.71 -17.00
C THR A 41 -5.26 4.04 -15.53
N GLY A 42 -5.87 5.17 -15.20
CA GLY A 42 -5.99 5.61 -13.82
C GLY A 42 -7.33 6.22 -13.47
N THR A 43 -7.66 6.16 -12.19
CA THR A 43 -8.81 6.85 -11.61
C THR A 43 -8.33 7.77 -10.50
N SER A 44 -8.88 8.99 -10.41
CA SER A 44 -8.52 9.95 -9.36
C SER A 44 -7.02 10.23 -9.30
N VAL A 45 -6.40 10.15 -8.12
CA VAL A 45 -4.95 10.25 -7.93
C VAL A 45 -4.16 9.30 -8.84
N GLY A 46 -4.71 8.14 -9.20
CA GLY A 46 -4.10 7.21 -10.14
C GLY A 46 -3.99 7.77 -11.56
N SER A 47 -4.95 8.61 -11.99
CA SER A 47 -4.85 9.32 -13.27
C SER A 47 -3.82 10.45 -13.23
N LEU A 48 -3.70 11.15 -12.11
CA LEU A 48 -2.71 12.21 -11.90
C LEU A 48 -1.27 11.64 -11.88
N ASN A 49 -1.03 10.61 -11.06
CA ASN A 49 0.24 9.89 -11.04
C ASN A 49 0.53 9.22 -12.40
N GLY A 50 -0.49 8.68 -13.06
CA GLY A 50 -0.36 8.09 -14.39
C GLY A 50 0.08 9.09 -15.46
N ALA A 51 -0.43 10.34 -15.42
CA ALA A 51 0.01 11.41 -16.30
C ALA A 51 1.48 11.79 -16.04
N MET A 52 1.90 11.92 -14.77
CA MET A 52 3.30 12.17 -14.43
C MET A 52 4.23 11.04 -14.89
N PHE A 53 3.78 9.78 -14.76
CA PHE A 53 4.52 8.62 -15.26
C PHE A 53 4.64 8.66 -16.79
N ALA A 54 3.54 8.89 -17.51
CA ALA A 54 3.59 9.02 -18.97
C ALA A 54 4.52 10.16 -19.44
N LEU A 55 4.72 11.20 -18.63
CA LEU A 55 5.65 12.31 -18.89
C LEU A 55 7.09 12.07 -18.40
N ASP A 56 7.37 10.92 -17.77
CA ASP A 56 8.66 10.58 -17.16
C ASP A 56 9.14 11.57 -16.08
N LEU A 57 8.20 12.08 -15.26
CA LEU A 57 8.45 13.09 -14.23
C LEU A 57 8.65 12.49 -12.81
N TYR A 58 9.44 11.43 -12.69
CA TYR A 58 9.57 10.68 -11.43
C TYR A 58 10.03 11.54 -10.25
N GLU A 59 11.12 12.30 -10.44
CA GLU A 59 11.69 13.16 -9.41
C GLU A 59 10.68 14.23 -8.97
N THR A 60 9.96 14.83 -9.91
CA THR A 60 8.90 15.81 -9.62
C THR A 60 7.76 15.19 -8.81
N ALA A 61 7.30 13.99 -9.20
CA ALA A 61 6.25 13.29 -8.47
C ALA A 61 6.71 12.93 -7.05
N ARG A 62 7.91 12.36 -6.89
CA ARG A 62 8.50 12.03 -5.60
C ARG A 62 8.60 13.26 -4.69
N ASP A 63 9.20 14.33 -5.18
CA ASP A 63 9.43 15.54 -4.38
C ASP A 63 8.10 16.21 -4.01
N MET A 64 7.12 16.22 -4.92
CA MET A 64 5.77 16.66 -4.62
C MET A 64 5.17 15.84 -3.47
N TRP A 65 5.14 14.52 -3.56
CA TRP A 65 4.58 13.66 -2.52
C TRP A 65 5.31 13.76 -1.17
N LEU A 66 6.62 14.02 -1.17
CA LEU A 66 7.41 14.20 0.04
C LEU A 66 7.28 15.59 0.67
N THR A 67 6.60 16.53 0.03
CA THR A 67 6.44 17.90 0.51
C THR A 67 4.98 18.31 0.72
N ILE A 68 4.05 17.70 -0.03
CA ILE A 68 2.64 18.06 -0.03
C ILE A 68 1.99 17.83 1.33
N ARG A 69 1.21 18.82 1.76
CA ARG A 69 0.38 18.77 2.96
C ARG A 69 -1.09 18.94 2.59
N SER A 70 -2.00 18.65 3.52
CA SER A 70 -3.44 18.73 3.25
C SER A 70 -3.86 20.12 2.76
N GLN A 71 -3.28 21.20 3.31
CA GLN A 71 -3.55 22.57 2.86
C GLN A 71 -3.11 22.88 1.42
N ASP A 72 -2.18 22.09 0.87
CA ASP A 72 -1.67 22.28 -0.49
C ASP A 72 -2.57 21.61 -1.54
N VAL A 73 -3.53 20.79 -1.09
CA VAL A 73 -4.49 20.06 -1.95
C VAL A 73 -5.87 20.71 -1.88
N MET A 74 -6.28 21.11 -0.67
CA MET A 74 -7.61 21.63 -0.38
C MET A 74 -7.52 22.75 0.65
N GLU A 75 -8.36 23.77 0.50
CA GLU A 75 -8.47 24.82 1.50
C GLU A 75 -9.00 24.24 2.82
N LEU A 76 -8.25 24.43 3.90
CA LEU A 76 -8.59 23.98 5.25
C LEU A 76 -8.52 25.15 6.24
N PRO A 77 -9.36 25.18 7.29
CA PRO A 77 -9.16 26.07 8.43
C PRO A 77 -7.80 25.82 9.08
N ALA A 78 -7.25 26.82 9.77
CA ALA A 78 -6.03 26.63 10.57
C ALA A 78 -6.22 25.51 11.62
N GLU A 79 -5.15 24.79 11.96
CA GLU A 79 -5.22 23.66 12.92
C GLU A 79 -5.71 24.09 14.33
N ASP A 80 -5.51 25.36 14.70
CA ASP A 80 -5.97 25.97 15.95
C ASP A 80 -7.29 26.75 15.80
N ALA A 81 -7.98 26.61 14.67
CA ALA A 81 -9.20 27.35 14.40
C ALA A 81 -10.30 27.04 15.45
N PRO A 82 -11.01 28.06 15.95
CA PRO A 82 -12.10 27.87 16.88
C PRO A 82 -13.22 27.02 16.25
N LEU A 83 -13.92 26.25 17.09
CA LEU A 83 -14.95 25.28 16.67
C LEU A 83 -16.07 25.90 15.80
N SER A 84 -16.31 27.22 15.94
CA SER A 84 -17.24 27.99 15.12
C SER A 84 -16.77 28.16 13.67
N GLU A 85 -15.48 28.35 13.45
CA GLU A 85 -14.89 28.48 12.11
C GLU A 85 -14.85 27.13 11.40
N LEU A 86 -14.54 26.05 12.13
CA LEU A 86 -14.64 24.69 11.61
C LEU A 86 -16.08 24.36 11.20
N HIS A 87 -17.08 24.71 12.01
CA HIS A 87 -18.49 24.54 11.65
C HIS A 87 -18.90 25.38 10.44
N ALA A 88 -18.43 26.63 10.34
CA ALA A 88 -18.70 27.49 9.20
C ALA A 88 -18.08 26.91 7.92
N PHE A 89 -16.82 26.47 7.98
CA PHE A 89 -16.12 25.82 6.88
C PHE A 89 -16.83 24.54 6.41
N LEU A 90 -17.22 23.66 7.33
CA LEU A 90 -17.95 22.44 6.98
C LEU A 90 -19.32 22.76 6.36
N LYS A 91 -20.02 23.77 6.88
CA LYS A 91 -21.28 24.25 6.32
C LYS A 91 -21.09 24.86 4.93
N ASP A 92 -20.01 25.62 4.72
CA ASP A 92 -19.68 26.24 3.44
C ASP A 92 -19.27 25.17 2.41
N ALA A 93 -18.45 24.19 2.78
CA ALA A 93 -18.14 23.04 1.94
C ALA A 93 -19.41 22.28 1.53
N VAL A 94 -20.37 22.07 2.44
CA VAL A 94 -21.65 21.42 2.11
C VAL A 94 -22.52 22.30 1.18
N THR A 95 -22.61 23.61 1.44
CA THR A 95 -23.43 24.52 0.62
C THR A 95 -22.83 24.77 -0.77
N GLN A 96 -21.51 24.77 -0.89
CA GLN A 96 -20.76 24.95 -2.14
C GLN A 96 -20.49 23.63 -2.86
N GLY A 97 -20.90 22.49 -2.28
CA GLY A 97 -20.81 21.18 -2.91
C GLY A 97 -19.40 20.56 -2.93
N GLY A 98 -18.57 20.88 -1.94
CA GLY A 98 -17.25 20.31 -1.69
C GLY A 98 -16.21 21.35 -1.26
N MET A 99 -15.02 20.90 -0.85
CA MET A 99 -13.88 21.76 -0.56
C MET A 99 -13.26 22.31 -1.85
N ASP A 100 -12.73 23.54 -1.78
CA ASP A 100 -12.12 24.19 -2.93
C ASP A 100 -10.82 23.50 -3.36
N VAL A 101 -10.65 23.33 -4.68
CA VAL A 101 -9.58 22.54 -5.29
C VAL A 101 -8.54 23.39 -6.03
N THR A 102 -8.64 24.72 -5.97
CA THR A 102 -7.70 25.66 -6.61
C THR A 102 -6.22 25.30 -6.39
N PRO A 103 -5.78 24.87 -5.17
CA PRO A 103 -4.40 24.41 -4.97
C PRO A 103 -4.00 23.21 -5.85
N LEU A 104 -4.86 22.21 -5.95
CA LEU A 104 -4.68 21.05 -6.83
C LEU A 104 -4.65 21.47 -8.31
N GLU A 105 -5.52 22.39 -8.73
CA GLU A 105 -5.53 22.91 -10.10
C GLU A 105 -4.20 23.58 -10.48
N ALA A 106 -3.59 24.31 -9.55
CA ALA A 106 -2.29 24.97 -9.75
C ALA A 106 -1.15 23.94 -9.84
N ILE A 107 -1.21 22.85 -9.07
CA ILE A 107 -0.26 21.74 -9.18
C ILE A 107 -0.37 21.09 -10.56
N VAL A 108 -1.57 20.76 -11.01
CA VAL A 108 -1.79 20.13 -12.32
C VAL A 108 -1.32 21.06 -13.44
N GLU A 109 -1.64 22.36 -13.38
CA GLU A 109 -1.17 23.34 -14.37
C GLU A 109 0.35 23.39 -14.49
N ARG A 110 1.04 23.31 -13.35
CA ARG A 110 2.51 23.41 -13.31
C ARG A 110 3.20 22.15 -13.85
N VAL A 111 2.58 20.98 -13.67
CA VAL A 111 3.20 19.67 -13.96
C VAL A 111 2.80 19.13 -15.33
N LEU A 112 1.59 19.45 -15.79
CA LEU A 112 1.00 18.86 -17.00
C LEU A 112 1.35 19.66 -18.26
N ASP A 113 2.16 19.07 -19.13
CA ASP A 113 2.37 19.54 -20.51
C ASP A 113 1.56 18.63 -21.46
N GLU A 114 0.39 19.12 -21.91
CA GLU A 114 -0.53 18.32 -22.73
C GLU A 114 0.10 17.86 -24.05
N ASP A 115 0.88 18.72 -24.71
CA ASP A 115 1.54 18.40 -25.97
C ASP A 115 2.57 17.28 -25.80
N LYS A 116 3.35 17.31 -24.72
CA LYS A 116 4.28 16.22 -24.40
C LYS A 116 3.54 14.94 -24.01
N LEU A 117 2.46 15.06 -23.24
CA LEU A 117 1.68 13.90 -22.81
C LEU A 117 1.07 13.17 -24.01
N ARG A 118 0.49 13.91 -24.97
CA ARG A 118 -0.06 13.33 -26.21
C ARG A 118 0.99 12.70 -27.12
N LYS A 119 2.26 13.14 -27.02
CA LYS A 119 3.40 12.57 -27.76
C LYS A 119 4.11 11.44 -26.99
N SER A 120 3.70 11.16 -25.75
CA SER A 120 4.32 10.11 -24.94
C SER A 120 4.22 8.75 -25.62
N PRO A 121 5.26 7.90 -25.54
CA PRO A 121 5.16 6.51 -25.96
C PRO A 121 4.19 5.69 -25.07
N ILE A 122 3.79 6.23 -23.91
CA ILE A 122 2.84 5.62 -23.00
C ILE A 122 1.47 6.27 -23.22
N ARG A 123 0.48 5.47 -23.64
CA ARG A 123 -0.89 5.94 -23.82
C ARG A 123 -1.61 6.02 -22.48
N LEU A 124 -2.16 7.19 -22.16
CA LEU A 124 -2.93 7.41 -20.92
C LEU A 124 -4.44 7.20 -21.18
N GLY A 125 -5.13 6.61 -20.21
CA GLY A 125 -6.58 6.63 -20.11
C GLY A 125 -7.03 6.97 -18.69
N LEU A 126 -8.17 7.63 -18.54
CA LEU A 126 -8.74 7.97 -17.25
C LEU A 126 -10.22 7.63 -17.14
N VAL A 127 -10.73 7.60 -15.92
CA VAL A 127 -12.17 7.45 -15.65
C VAL A 127 -12.69 8.63 -14.85
N THR A 128 -13.81 9.18 -15.29
CA THR A 128 -14.63 10.15 -14.54
C THR A 128 -16.12 9.77 -14.65
N VAL A 129 -16.99 10.40 -13.87
CA VAL A 129 -18.43 10.09 -13.84
C VAL A 129 -19.24 11.37 -14.02
N GLU A 130 -20.19 11.39 -14.95
CA GLU A 130 -21.14 12.49 -15.05
C GLU A 130 -22.03 12.56 -13.80
N GLN A 131 -22.05 13.68 -13.08
CA GLN A 131 -22.74 13.81 -11.81
C GLN A 131 -24.26 13.57 -11.93
N LYS A 132 -24.91 14.11 -12.97
CA LYS A 132 -26.37 14.04 -13.12
C LYS A 132 -26.88 12.65 -13.50
N THR A 133 -26.15 11.94 -14.36
CA THR A 133 -26.56 10.64 -14.91
C THR A 133 -25.90 9.47 -14.18
N LEU A 134 -24.84 9.75 -13.40
CA LEU A 134 -23.93 8.78 -12.82
C LEU A 134 -23.36 7.80 -13.86
N LYS A 135 -23.24 8.25 -15.11
CA LYS A 135 -22.65 7.49 -16.21
C LYS A 135 -21.13 7.61 -16.15
N ALA A 136 -20.44 6.47 -16.11
CA ALA A 136 -18.99 6.44 -16.22
C ALA A 136 -18.53 6.86 -17.63
N ARG A 137 -17.48 7.66 -17.68
CA ARG A 137 -16.74 8.05 -18.87
C ARG A 137 -15.34 7.47 -18.76
N GLU A 138 -15.10 6.40 -19.49
CA GLU A 138 -13.77 5.83 -19.70
C GLU A 138 -13.16 6.52 -20.92
N LEU A 139 -12.09 7.27 -20.71
CA LEU A 139 -11.54 8.21 -21.69
C LEU A 139 -10.06 7.91 -21.93
N PRO A 140 -9.72 7.20 -23.02
CA PRO A 140 -8.39 7.29 -23.61
C PRO A 140 -8.04 8.75 -23.92
N LEU A 141 -6.76 9.11 -23.83
CA LEU A 141 -6.30 10.48 -24.06
C LEU A 141 -6.67 11.02 -25.45
N GLU A 142 -6.69 10.13 -26.45
CA GLU A 142 -7.11 10.43 -27.83
C GLU A 142 -8.58 10.86 -27.95
N ASP A 143 -9.43 10.47 -27.01
CA ASP A 143 -10.86 10.82 -27.00
C ASP A 143 -11.12 12.14 -26.24
N ILE A 144 -10.12 12.68 -25.55
CA ILE A 144 -10.21 13.97 -24.84
C ILE A 144 -9.88 15.10 -25.83
N PRO A 145 -10.75 16.13 -25.96
CA PRO A 145 -10.46 17.29 -26.82
C PRO A 145 -9.14 17.99 -26.47
N GLU A 146 -8.46 18.55 -27.48
CA GLU A 146 -7.25 19.35 -27.26
C GLU A 146 -7.51 20.52 -26.32
N GLY A 147 -6.59 20.74 -25.38
CA GLY A 147 -6.66 21.80 -24.37
C GLY A 147 -7.57 21.47 -23.18
N LYS A 148 -8.13 20.26 -23.10
CA LYS A 148 -9.05 19.84 -22.03
C LYS A 148 -8.48 18.75 -21.12
N VAL A 149 -7.25 18.30 -21.32
CA VAL A 149 -6.73 17.14 -20.55
C VAL A 149 -6.64 17.46 -19.06
N LYS A 150 -6.19 18.66 -18.70
CA LYS A 150 -6.18 19.13 -17.31
C LYS A 150 -7.57 19.05 -16.68
N ASP A 151 -8.59 19.53 -17.37
CA ASP A 151 -9.98 19.54 -16.88
C ASP A 151 -10.46 18.11 -16.59
N TYR A 152 -10.20 17.16 -17.48
CA TYR A 152 -10.62 15.77 -17.28
C TYR A 152 -9.80 15.05 -16.20
N LEU A 153 -8.54 15.42 -15.97
CA LEU A 153 -7.76 14.94 -14.83
C LEU A 153 -8.30 15.46 -13.50
N LEU A 154 -8.67 16.73 -13.43
CA LEU A 154 -9.32 17.32 -12.25
C LEU A 154 -10.70 16.68 -12.01
N ALA A 155 -11.50 16.48 -13.06
CA ALA A 155 -12.77 15.77 -12.98
C ALA A 155 -12.61 14.33 -12.47
N SER A 156 -11.57 13.62 -12.90
CA SER A 156 -11.23 12.28 -12.43
C SER A 156 -10.90 12.25 -10.94
N ALA A 157 -10.38 13.34 -10.37
CA ALA A 157 -10.00 13.48 -8.95
C ALA A 157 -11.06 14.21 -8.08
N ALA A 158 -12.22 14.57 -8.65
CA ALA A 158 -13.28 15.32 -7.98
C ALA A 158 -14.09 14.45 -6.99
N CYS A 159 -13.46 14.05 -5.88
CA CYS A 159 -14.02 13.15 -4.88
C CYS A 159 -15.06 13.84 -3.98
N PHE A 160 -16.26 14.10 -4.50
CA PHE A 160 -17.38 14.65 -3.73
C PHE A 160 -17.74 13.77 -2.51
N PRO A 161 -18.29 14.31 -1.40
CA PRO A 161 -18.36 15.73 -1.03
C PRO A 161 -17.03 16.27 -0.49
N ALA A 162 -15.94 15.49 -0.48
CA ALA A 162 -14.65 15.99 -0.02
C ALA A 162 -14.13 17.08 -0.96
N LEU A 163 -14.03 16.80 -2.26
CA LEU A 163 -13.61 17.75 -3.29
C LEU A 163 -14.78 18.12 -4.21
N ARG A 164 -14.84 19.38 -4.64
CA ARG A 164 -15.91 19.85 -5.53
C ARG A 164 -15.96 19.09 -6.85
N ALA A 165 -17.17 18.94 -7.38
CA ALA A 165 -17.38 18.44 -8.74
C ALA A 165 -16.77 19.41 -9.78
N HIS A 166 -16.13 18.87 -10.82
CA HIS A 166 -15.53 19.68 -11.88
C HIS A 166 -16.50 19.86 -13.04
N THR A 167 -16.67 21.08 -13.54
CA THR A 167 -17.57 21.35 -14.67
C THR A 167 -16.80 21.59 -15.95
N ILE A 168 -17.05 20.76 -16.97
CA ILE A 168 -16.45 20.87 -18.30
C ILE A 168 -17.57 21.11 -19.30
N ASP A 169 -17.53 22.25 -19.99
CA ASP A 169 -18.48 22.63 -21.05
C ASP A 169 -19.97 22.49 -20.62
N GLY A 170 -20.26 22.87 -19.37
CA GLY A 170 -21.61 22.84 -18.79
C GLY A 170 -22.06 21.48 -18.23
N VAL A 171 -21.22 20.45 -18.30
CA VAL A 171 -21.45 19.13 -17.69
C VAL A 171 -20.62 19.00 -16.43
N SER A 172 -21.26 18.65 -15.31
CA SER A 172 -20.59 18.42 -14.03
C SER A 172 -20.14 16.96 -13.91
N TYR A 173 -18.91 16.78 -13.46
CA TYR A 173 -18.23 15.49 -13.34
C TYR A 173 -17.74 15.24 -11.90
N LEU A 174 -17.71 13.97 -11.54
CA LEU A 174 -17.24 13.42 -10.27
C LEU A 174 -16.07 12.47 -10.51
N ASP A 175 -15.39 12.14 -9.43
CA ASP A 175 -14.34 11.11 -9.39
C ASP A 175 -14.78 9.79 -10.05
N GLY A 176 -13.89 9.20 -10.84
CA GLY A 176 -14.13 7.91 -11.50
C GLY A 176 -14.44 6.77 -10.52
N GLY A 177 -13.94 6.88 -9.29
CA GLY A 177 -14.09 5.91 -8.20
C GLY A 177 -15.54 5.65 -7.82
N TYR A 178 -16.47 6.56 -8.15
CA TYR A 178 -17.92 6.32 -8.00
C TYR A 178 -18.46 5.18 -8.84
N ARG A 179 -17.72 4.74 -9.87
CA ARG A 179 -18.14 3.66 -10.77
C ARG A 179 -17.06 2.64 -11.04
N ASP A 180 -15.82 3.07 -11.23
CA ASP A 180 -14.70 2.19 -11.53
C ASP A 180 -13.39 2.77 -10.99
N ASN A 181 -13.02 2.32 -9.79
CA ASN A 181 -11.80 2.78 -9.12
C ASN A 181 -10.52 2.14 -9.69
N MET A 182 -10.63 1.04 -10.44
CA MET A 182 -9.48 0.31 -10.99
C MET A 182 -9.78 -0.13 -12.43
N PRO A 183 -9.52 0.74 -13.42
CA PRO A 183 -10.11 0.64 -14.76
C PRO A 183 -9.44 -0.39 -15.68
N THR A 184 -9.44 -1.66 -15.27
CA THR A 184 -8.87 -2.80 -16.02
C THR A 184 -9.54 -3.01 -17.38
N ALA A 185 -10.86 -2.79 -17.46
CA ALA A 185 -11.60 -2.92 -18.71
C ALA A 185 -11.20 -1.85 -19.73
N LEU A 186 -10.89 -0.62 -19.28
CA LEU A 186 -10.37 0.43 -20.15
C LEU A 186 -8.99 0.05 -20.69
N ALA A 187 -8.10 -0.48 -19.85
CA ALA A 187 -6.79 -0.96 -20.30
C ALA A 187 -6.92 -2.03 -21.39
N GLN A 188 -7.83 -3.00 -21.22
CA GLN A 188 -8.12 -4.00 -22.25
C GLN A 188 -8.65 -3.37 -23.55
N LYS A 189 -9.60 -2.42 -23.47
CA LYS A 189 -10.12 -1.71 -24.65
C LYS A 189 -9.05 -0.93 -25.40
N MET A 190 -8.04 -0.43 -24.69
CA MET A 190 -6.87 0.25 -25.26
C MET A 190 -5.84 -0.71 -25.87
N GLY A 191 -6.07 -2.04 -25.77
CA GLY A 191 -5.24 -3.07 -26.39
C GLY A 191 -4.22 -3.71 -25.45
N ALA A 192 -4.43 -3.67 -24.13
CA ALA A 192 -3.57 -4.37 -23.19
C ALA A 192 -3.67 -5.89 -23.34
N GLU A 193 -2.54 -6.57 -23.19
CA GLU A 193 -2.40 -8.02 -23.19
C GLU A 193 -1.91 -8.56 -21.83
N GLU A 194 -1.36 -7.70 -20.98
CA GLU A 194 -0.91 -8.00 -19.62
C GLU A 194 -1.21 -6.79 -18.71
N LEU A 195 -1.63 -7.05 -17.47
CA LEU A 195 -1.96 -6.02 -16.48
C LEU A 195 -1.05 -6.10 -15.25
N VAL A 196 -0.54 -4.95 -14.82
CA VAL A 196 -0.12 -4.72 -13.43
C VAL A 196 -1.13 -3.76 -12.81
N CYS A 197 -1.83 -4.20 -11.76
CA CYS A 197 -2.85 -3.40 -11.08
C CYS A 197 -2.34 -2.96 -9.71
N VAL A 198 -2.40 -1.66 -9.42
CA VAL A 198 -2.00 -1.09 -8.13
C VAL A 198 -3.24 -0.69 -7.37
N ASP A 199 -3.51 -1.41 -6.29
CA ASP A 199 -4.63 -1.16 -5.39
C ASP A 199 -4.18 -0.36 -4.18
N LEU A 200 -4.93 0.70 -3.87
CA LEU A 200 -4.71 1.56 -2.70
C LEU A 200 -5.75 1.31 -1.60
N GLU A 201 -6.66 0.35 -1.81
CA GLU A 201 -7.80 0.07 -0.95
C GLU A 201 -8.63 1.34 -0.67
N GLY A 202 -8.73 2.21 -1.68
CA GLY A 202 -9.49 3.44 -1.62
C GLY A 202 -11.00 3.19 -1.49
N VAL A 203 -11.74 4.23 -1.12
CA VAL A 203 -13.20 4.18 -0.89
C VAL A 203 -14.05 3.99 -2.16
N GLY A 204 -13.43 3.99 -3.33
CA GLY A 204 -14.11 3.84 -4.62
C GLY A 204 -14.56 2.40 -4.92
N ILE A 205 -15.46 2.24 -5.88
CA ILE A 205 -15.96 0.95 -6.34
C ILE A 205 -14.90 0.26 -7.20
N THR A 206 -14.16 -0.67 -6.62
CA THR A 206 -13.27 -1.58 -7.37
C THR A 206 -14.08 -2.73 -7.97
N ARG A 207 -14.16 -2.78 -9.30
CA ARG A 207 -14.89 -3.85 -10.01
C ARG A 207 -14.03 -5.11 -10.10
N PRO A 208 -14.62 -6.32 -10.08
CA PRO A 208 -13.88 -7.54 -10.38
C PRO A 208 -13.24 -7.46 -11.76
N ASN A 209 -11.96 -7.81 -11.88
CA ASN A 209 -11.29 -7.93 -13.17
C ASN A 209 -11.90 -9.08 -13.98
N ARG A 210 -12.59 -8.74 -15.07
CA ARG A 210 -13.23 -9.69 -16.00
C ARG A 210 -12.56 -9.74 -17.37
N THR A 211 -11.39 -9.15 -17.51
CA THR A 211 -10.68 -9.04 -18.79
C THR A 211 -10.15 -10.40 -19.27
N GLY A 212 -9.86 -11.31 -18.36
CA GLY A 212 -9.19 -12.59 -18.67
C GLY A 212 -7.69 -12.45 -18.95
N LEU A 213 -7.12 -11.26 -18.79
CA LEU A 213 -5.70 -10.99 -19.03
C LEU A 213 -4.84 -11.48 -17.86
N PRO A 214 -3.60 -11.96 -18.12
CA PRO A 214 -2.59 -12.13 -17.09
C PRO A 214 -2.48 -10.86 -16.25
N THR A 215 -2.66 -10.99 -14.94
CA THR A 215 -2.77 -9.84 -14.03
C THR A 215 -1.92 -10.05 -12.79
N THR A 216 -1.00 -9.12 -12.54
CA THR A 216 -0.29 -9.00 -11.28
C THR A 216 -0.95 -7.90 -10.45
N LEU A 217 -1.44 -8.25 -9.25
CA LEU A 217 -2.00 -7.29 -8.29
C LEU A 217 -0.91 -6.89 -7.29
N ILE A 218 -0.65 -5.58 -7.20
CA ILE A 218 0.20 -4.97 -6.18
C ILE A 218 -0.72 -4.26 -5.20
N ARG A 219 -0.66 -4.70 -3.94
CA ARG A 219 -1.44 -4.17 -2.83
C ARG A 219 -0.60 -4.27 -1.56
N SER A 220 -0.70 -3.25 -0.71
CA SER A 220 -0.05 -3.23 0.59
C SER A 220 -0.71 -4.21 1.55
N TYR A 221 0.11 -4.93 2.31
CA TYR A 221 -0.36 -5.63 3.52
C TYR A 221 -0.74 -4.61 4.62
N TRP A 222 -0.04 -3.48 4.66
CA TRP A 222 -0.21 -2.46 5.69
C TRP A 222 -1.15 -1.35 5.27
N GLU A 223 -1.86 -0.79 6.24
CA GLU A 223 -2.61 0.44 6.07
C GLU A 223 -1.73 1.58 5.52
N LEU A 224 -2.27 2.29 4.52
CA LEU A 224 -1.61 3.39 3.82
C LEU A 224 -1.97 4.78 4.38
N GLY A 225 -2.75 4.83 5.46
CA GLY A 225 -3.22 6.07 6.10
C GLY A 225 -4.58 6.55 5.59
N ASP A 226 -4.99 7.75 6.01
CA ASP A 226 -6.23 8.38 5.58
C ASP A 226 -6.12 8.89 4.13
N ILE A 227 -7.22 8.83 3.38
CA ILE A 227 -7.27 9.25 1.97
C ILE A 227 -7.27 10.77 1.78
N LEU A 228 -7.60 11.56 2.82
CA LEU A 228 -7.64 13.03 2.79
C LEU A 228 -6.56 13.69 3.65
N HIS A 229 -5.75 12.90 4.37
CA HIS A 229 -4.66 13.43 5.19
C HIS A 229 -3.32 13.27 4.48
N PHE A 230 -2.81 14.37 3.92
CA PHE A 230 -1.54 14.42 3.21
C PHE A 230 -0.42 14.76 4.20
N GLU A 231 0.40 13.77 4.53
CA GLU A 231 1.50 13.92 5.48
C GLU A 231 2.81 13.36 4.91
N PRO A 232 3.90 14.16 4.85
CA PRO A 232 5.19 13.74 4.30
C PRO A 232 5.78 12.45 4.89
N ALA A 233 5.59 12.22 6.20
CA ALA A 233 6.07 11.01 6.86
C ALA A 233 5.33 9.76 6.35
N THR A 234 4.00 9.84 6.27
CA THR A 234 3.15 8.80 5.70
C THR A 234 3.47 8.57 4.22
N ALA A 235 3.66 9.64 3.45
CA ALA A 235 4.05 9.54 2.04
C ALA A 235 5.39 8.82 1.86
N ARG A 236 6.41 9.16 2.66
CA ARG A 236 7.72 8.48 2.63
C ARG A 236 7.57 6.98 2.91
N ARG A 237 6.80 6.62 3.95
CA ARG A 237 6.52 5.22 4.29
C ARG A 237 5.81 4.51 3.14
N ASN A 238 4.77 5.11 2.58
CA ASN A 238 3.99 4.51 1.49
C ASN A 238 4.84 4.30 0.22
N ILE A 239 5.76 5.22 -0.09
CA ILE A 239 6.72 5.07 -1.20
C ILE A 239 7.58 3.82 -0.99
N GLU A 240 8.14 3.60 0.20
CA GLU A 240 8.93 2.40 0.47
C GLU A 240 8.10 1.12 0.42
N LEU A 241 6.88 1.13 0.97
CA LEU A 241 5.95 0.00 0.87
C LEU A 241 5.62 -0.34 -0.58
N GLY A 242 5.28 0.66 -1.40
CA GLY A 242 4.96 0.45 -2.82
C GLY A 242 6.14 -0.10 -3.61
N TYR A 243 7.36 0.35 -3.29
CA TYR A 243 8.57 -0.19 -3.86
C TYR A 243 8.76 -1.67 -3.48
N HIS A 244 8.68 -2.01 -2.19
CA HIS A 244 8.85 -3.37 -1.69
C HIS A 244 7.78 -4.34 -2.17
N ASP A 245 6.51 -3.96 -2.13
CA ASP A 245 5.41 -4.82 -2.58
C ASP A 245 5.51 -5.11 -4.07
N THR A 246 5.99 -4.15 -4.86
CA THR A 246 6.28 -4.37 -6.28
C THR A 246 7.41 -5.38 -6.45
N LEU A 247 8.53 -5.21 -5.74
CA LEU A 247 9.62 -6.18 -5.82
C LEU A 247 9.17 -7.59 -5.40
N ARG A 248 8.33 -7.70 -4.36
CA ARG A 248 7.72 -8.97 -3.93
C ARG A 248 6.83 -9.58 -5.01
N ALA A 249 5.96 -8.78 -5.62
CA ALA A 249 5.07 -9.23 -6.71
C ALA A 249 5.85 -9.74 -7.93
N PHE A 250 7.08 -9.26 -8.13
CA PHE A 250 8.00 -9.70 -9.18
C PHE A 250 9.01 -10.76 -8.71
N GLY A 251 8.82 -11.34 -7.52
CA GLY A 251 9.64 -12.43 -6.99
C GLY A 251 11.08 -12.03 -6.67
N ARG A 252 11.31 -10.78 -6.27
CA ARG A 252 12.63 -10.27 -5.82
C ARG A 252 12.77 -10.25 -4.30
N LEU A 253 11.66 -10.31 -3.57
CA LEU A 253 11.62 -10.34 -2.10
C LEU A 253 10.78 -11.53 -1.64
N ARG A 254 11.03 -11.95 -0.40
CA ARG A 254 10.22 -12.91 0.34
C ARG A 254 9.55 -12.24 1.53
N GLY A 255 8.82 -13.01 2.34
CA GLY A 255 7.93 -12.49 3.38
C GLY A 255 6.61 -11.98 2.82
N CYS A 256 5.65 -11.73 3.71
CA CYS A 256 4.31 -11.28 3.36
C CYS A 256 4.05 -9.85 3.88
N ALA A 257 4.33 -9.59 5.16
CA ALA A 257 4.16 -8.29 5.78
C ALA A 257 5.43 -7.43 5.65
N TYR A 258 6.60 -8.04 5.76
CA TYR A 258 7.89 -7.35 5.74
C TYR A 258 8.63 -7.60 4.42
N ALA A 259 9.47 -6.65 4.04
CA ALA A 259 10.32 -6.73 2.86
C ALA A 259 11.60 -7.51 3.22
N VAL A 260 11.59 -8.83 3.04
CA VAL A 260 12.73 -9.68 3.43
C VAL A 260 13.52 -10.14 2.21
N ASP A 261 14.85 -10.09 2.31
CA ASP A 261 15.78 -10.56 1.28
C ASP A 261 15.52 -12.02 0.91
N SER A 262 15.50 -12.27 -0.40
CA SER A 262 15.34 -13.61 -0.97
C SER A 262 16.67 -14.26 -1.37
N GLY A 263 17.80 -13.60 -1.06
CA GLY A 263 19.14 -14.13 -1.24
C GLY A 263 19.39 -15.41 -0.45
N ALA A 264 20.45 -16.13 -0.84
CA ALA A 264 20.79 -17.44 -0.30
C ALA A 264 21.06 -17.41 1.21
N GLU A 265 21.76 -16.39 1.69
CA GLU A 265 22.09 -16.24 3.11
C GLU A 265 20.83 -15.97 3.95
N SER A 266 20.03 -14.96 3.56
CA SER A 266 18.78 -14.65 4.27
C SER A 266 17.81 -15.84 4.25
N SER A 267 17.74 -16.57 3.14
CA SER A 267 16.89 -17.75 3.04
C SER A 267 17.36 -18.92 3.90
N ALA A 268 18.68 -19.10 4.04
CA ALA A 268 19.23 -20.10 4.96
C ALA A 268 18.94 -19.71 6.42
N ASP A 269 19.06 -18.43 6.76
CA ASP A 269 18.71 -17.90 8.09
C ASP A 269 17.21 -18.13 8.40
N ALA A 270 16.31 -17.94 7.42
CA ALA A 270 14.88 -18.24 7.55
C ALA A 270 14.60 -19.71 7.80
N ALA A 271 15.21 -20.61 7.03
CA ALA A 271 15.04 -22.05 7.22
C ALA A 271 15.58 -22.52 8.59
N ALA A 272 16.74 -22.00 9.00
CA ALA A 272 17.33 -22.29 10.31
C ALA A 272 16.45 -21.79 11.47
N PHE A 273 15.94 -20.57 11.36
CA PHE A 273 14.98 -20.01 12.31
C PHE A 273 13.72 -20.87 12.40
N HIS A 274 13.11 -21.21 11.27
CA HIS A 274 11.88 -21.99 11.23
C HIS A 274 12.06 -23.37 11.87
N ALA A 275 13.17 -24.06 11.57
CA ALA A 275 13.50 -25.34 12.20
C ALA A 275 13.68 -25.23 13.72
N ALA A 276 14.32 -24.15 14.20
CA ALA A 276 14.45 -23.89 15.63
C ALA A 276 13.09 -23.59 16.29
N PHE A 277 12.24 -22.80 15.64
CA PHE A 277 10.89 -22.49 16.09
C PHE A 277 10.03 -23.76 16.22
N GLU A 278 9.98 -24.59 15.18
CA GLU A 278 9.24 -25.86 15.18
C GLU A 278 9.71 -26.80 16.29
N ALA A 279 11.02 -26.87 16.54
CA ALA A 279 11.58 -27.68 17.62
C ALA A 279 11.12 -27.19 19.00
N VAL A 280 11.18 -25.88 19.26
CA VAL A 280 10.71 -25.28 20.52
C VAL A 280 9.20 -25.48 20.69
N GLN A 281 8.43 -25.20 19.64
CA GLN A 281 6.98 -25.31 19.68
C GLN A 281 6.53 -26.75 19.93
N LYS A 282 7.15 -27.72 19.25
CA LYS A 282 6.86 -29.14 19.44
C LYS A 282 7.16 -29.60 20.87
N ASP A 283 8.32 -29.25 21.42
CA ASP A 283 8.71 -29.62 22.79
C ASP A 283 7.72 -29.08 23.83
N VAL A 284 7.31 -27.80 23.69
CA VAL A 284 6.33 -27.21 24.60
C VAL A 284 4.95 -27.87 24.44
N ARG A 285 4.51 -28.15 23.21
CA ARG A 285 3.20 -28.76 22.94
C ARG A 285 3.10 -30.18 23.50
N GLU A 286 4.17 -30.97 23.41
CA GLU A 286 4.21 -32.33 23.95
C GLU A 286 4.10 -32.33 25.49
N LYS A 287 4.70 -31.33 26.16
CA LYS A 287 4.63 -31.16 27.62
C LYS A 287 3.33 -30.49 28.08
N HIS A 288 2.80 -29.58 27.28
CA HIS A 288 1.68 -28.70 27.63
C HIS A 288 0.67 -28.55 26.47
N PRO A 289 -0.20 -29.55 26.20
CA PRO A 289 -1.10 -29.54 25.04
C PRO A 289 -2.11 -28.37 24.98
N SER A 290 -2.36 -27.68 26.10
CA SER A 290 -3.29 -26.55 26.15
C SER A 290 -2.79 -25.27 25.45
N THR A 291 -1.55 -25.25 24.93
CA THR A 291 -0.94 -24.08 24.29
C THR A 291 -1.19 -23.96 22.78
N LEU A 292 -2.12 -24.74 22.22
CA LEU A 292 -2.52 -24.74 20.79
C LEU A 292 -3.00 -23.38 20.25
N THR A 293 -3.18 -22.38 21.11
CA THR A 293 -3.66 -21.05 20.72
C THR A 293 -2.62 -20.25 19.92
N ALA A 294 -1.33 -20.57 20.03
CA ALA A 294 -0.29 -19.97 19.18
C ALA A 294 -0.39 -20.44 17.72
N ASP A 295 -0.73 -21.72 17.48
CA ASP A 295 -1.00 -22.25 16.13
C ASP A 295 -2.21 -21.53 15.52
N ALA A 296 -3.25 -21.30 16.32
CA ALA A 296 -4.41 -20.55 15.88
C ALA A 296 -4.06 -19.10 15.52
N ALA A 297 -3.18 -18.44 16.29
CA ALA A 297 -2.72 -17.08 15.97
C ALA A 297 -1.97 -17.03 14.62
N LEU A 298 -1.08 -17.99 14.35
CA LEU A 298 -0.38 -18.09 13.06
C LEU A 298 -1.32 -18.37 11.89
N LEU A 299 -2.28 -19.29 12.09
CA LEU A 299 -3.30 -19.59 11.08
C LEU A 299 -4.18 -18.37 10.77
N LEU A 300 -4.47 -17.55 11.79
CA LEU A 300 -5.25 -16.31 11.62
C LEU A 300 -4.46 -15.21 10.91
N ALA A 301 -3.13 -15.19 11.02
CA ALA A 301 -2.26 -14.22 10.34
C ALA A 301 -2.22 -14.42 8.81
N LYS A 302 -2.57 -15.61 8.29
CA LYS A 302 -2.70 -15.90 6.84
C LYS A 302 -1.46 -15.53 5.99
N LEU A 303 -0.28 -15.62 6.58
CA LEU A 303 0.98 -15.32 5.90
C LEU A 303 1.38 -16.48 4.98
N SER A 304 1.84 -16.16 3.77
CA SER A 304 2.13 -17.16 2.73
C SER A 304 3.55 -17.76 2.80
N ASP A 305 4.51 -17.05 3.41
CA ASP A 305 5.87 -17.53 3.64
C ASP A 305 5.93 -18.27 4.98
N ALA A 306 5.78 -19.60 4.95
CA ALA A 306 5.68 -20.41 6.17
C ALA A 306 6.93 -20.35 7.06
N GLU A 307 8.12 -20.15 6.48
CA GLU A 307 9.36 -20.06 7.25
C GLU A 307 9.44 -18.75 8.03
N LEU A 308 8.96 -17.65 7.45
CA LEU A 308 8.97 -16.33 8.07
C LEU A 308 7.71 -16.00 8.86
N ALA A 309 6.60 -16.71 8.64
CA ALA A 309 5.30 -16.40 9.23
C ALA A 309 5.35 -16.19 10.76
N PRO A 310 6.06 -17.03 11.56
CA PRO A 310 6.15 -16.78 12.99
C PRO A 310 6.87 -15.49 13.33
N LEU A 311 7.96 -15.18 12.63
CA LEU A 311 8.74 -13.97 12.87
C LEU A 311 7.99 -12.71 12.44
N GLU A 312 7.36 -12.72 11.26
CA GLU A 312 6.57 -11.60 10.76
C GLU A 312 5.37 -11.31 11.67
N ALA A 313 4.66 -12.35 12.12
CA ALA A 313 3.50 -12.18 13.01
C ALA A 313 3.88 -11.50 14.33
N VAL A 314 5.00 -11.89 14.94
CA VAL A 314 5.44 -11.26 16.21
C VAL A 314 6.09 -9.90 15.99
N ALA A 315 6.76 -9.68 14.86
CA ALA A 315 7.32 -8.39 14.48
C ALA A 315 6.19 -7.37 14.30
N GLU A 316 5.07 -7.78 13.66
CA GLU A 316 3.87 -6.97 13.54
C GLU A 316 3.26 -6.67 14.91
N ASP A 317 3.10 -7.68 15.77
CA ASP A 317 2.48 -7.53 17.10
C ASP A 317 3.25 -6.57 18.03
N VAL A 318 4.59 -6.50 17.91
CA VAL A 318 5.43 -5.53 18.65
C VAL A 318 5.65 -4.21 17.88
N GLY A 319 5.07 -4.07 16.69
CA GLY A 319 5.11 -2.85 15.89
C GLY A 319 6.46 -2.55 15.25
N VAL A 320 7.22 -3.54 14.79
CA VAL A 320 8.42 -3.33 13.95
C VAL A 320 8.02 -2.55 12.71
N ASP A 321 8.80 -1.53 12.35
CA ASP A 321 8.53 -0.68 11.17
C ASP A 321 8.60 -1.53 9.89
N PRO A 322 7.56 -1.54 9.03
CA PRO A 322 7.59 -2.30 7.79
C PRO A 322 8.26 -1.59 6.61
N ALA A 323 8.58 -0.31 6.75
CA ALA A 323 9.19 0.47 5.66
C ALA A 323 10.62 0.02 5.30
N PRO A 324 11.49 -0.39 6.24
CA PRO A 324 12.84 -0.82 5.90
C PRO A 324 12.90 -2.15 5.14
N TYR A 325 14.01 -2.33 4.45
CA TYR A 325 14.42 -3.62 3.88
C TYR A 325 15.13 -4.47 4.94
N TYR A 326 14.78 -5.74 5.03
CA TYR A 326 15.30 -6.66 6.02
C TYR A 326 16.01 -7.87 5.39
N THR A 327 17.00 -8.41 6.10
CA THR A 327 17.31 -9.84 6.04
C THR A 327 16.54 -10.55 7.15
N THR A 328 16.45 -11.88 7.12
CA THR A 328 15.81 -12.62 8.22
C THR A 328 16.46 -12.32 9.57
N ARG A 329 17.79 -12.15 9.59
CA ARG A 329 18.53 -11.76 10.79
C ARG A 329 18.15 -10.38 11.29
N THR A 330 18.19 -9.37 10.43
CA THR A 330 17.90 -7.99 10.85
C THR A 330 16.43 -7.79 11.22
N LEU A 331 15.51 -8.59 10.66
CA LEU A 331 14.11 -8.63 11.14
C LEU A 331 14.02 -9.23 12.54
N GLY A 332 14.76 -10.31 12.81
CA GLY A 332 14.89 -10.89 14.15
C GLY A 332 15.45 -9.91 15.17
N GLU A 333 16.50 -9.17 14.81
CA GLU A 333 17.09 -8.12 15.64
C GLU A 333 16.09 -6.98 15.92
N ALA A 334 15.36 -6.53 14.89
CA ALA A 334 14.36 -5.47 15.03
C ALA A 334 13.18 -5.90 15.92
N PHE A 335 12.76 -7.17 15.82
CA PHE A 335 11.77 -7.76 16.72
C PHE A 335 12.29 -7.76 18.17
N LEU A 336 13.49 -8.32 18.40
CA LEU A 336 14.09 -8.42 19.74
C LEU A 336 14.27 -7.04 20.39
N ALA A 337 14.62 -6.01 19.61
CA ALA A 337 14.77 -4.64 20.10
C ALA A 337 13.46 -4.02 20.61
N LYS A 338 12.30 -4.57 20.25
CA LYS A 338 10.97 -4.13 20.69
C LYS A 338 10.30 -5.07 21.71
N CYS A 339 10.94 -6.19 22.04
CA CYS A 339 10.38 -7.16 22.97
C CYS A 339 10.37 -6.65 24.43
N ASP A 340 9.26 -6.90 25.11
CA ASP A 340 9.14 -6.78 26.57
C ASP A 340 9.61 -8.10 27.21
N PHE A 341 10.93 -8.22 27.44
CA PHE A 341 11.53 -9.44 27.97
C PHE A 341 11.03 -9.80 29.39
N GLU A 342 10.67 -8.82 30.20
CA GLU A 342 10.08 -9.05 31.53
C GLU A 342 8.77 -9.83 31.39
N ARG A 343 7.89 -9.38 30.48
CA ARG A 343 6.63 -10.04 30.18
C ARG A 343 6.84 -11.43 29.58
N LEU A 344 7.81 -11.60 28.68
CA LEU A 344 8.11 -12.90 28.06
C LEU A 344 8.70 -13.91 29.06
N GLY A 345 9.50 -13.45 30.03
CA GLY A 345 10.11 -14.27 31.07
C GLY A 345 9.09 -15.05 31.91
N SER A 346 7.84 -14.57 31.99
CA SER A 346 6.76 -15.28 32.66
C SER A 346 6.41 -16.65 32.04
N PHE A 347 6.86 -16.93 30.81
CA PHE A 347 6.68 -18.20 30.12
C PHE A 347 7.89 -19.15 30.23
N GLU A 348 9.02 -18.73 30.81
CA GLU A 348 10.23 -19.56 30.93
C GLU A 348 10.01 -20.94 31.59
N PRO A 349 9.15 -21.09 32.61
CA PRO A 349 8.83 -22.42 33.16
C PRO A 349 8.26 -23.41 32.15
N LEU A 350 7.57 -22.95 31.09
CA LEU A 350 7.03 -23.81 30.03
C LEU A 350 8.16 -24.44 29.22
N PHE A 351 9.24 -23.69 28.95
CA PHE A 351 10.40 -24.19 28.21
C PHE A 351 11.25 -25.17 29.05
N LYS A 352 11.27 -25.00 30.37
CA LYS A 352 11.99 -25.90 31.29
C LYS A 352 11.22 -27.18 31.64
N GLY A 353 9.93 -27.26 31.30
CA GLY A 353 9.04 -28.34 31.74
C GLY A 353 8.68 -28.26 33.23
N GLU A 354 8.86 -27.10 33.85
CA GLU A 354 8.58 -26.82 35.26
C GLU A 354 7.21 -26.16 35.46
N ALA A 355 6.50 -25.84 34.37
CA ALA A 355 5.21 -25.17 34.41
C ALA A 355 4.09 -26.06 34.96
N GLY A 356 3.34 -25.50 35.92
CA GLY A 356 2.07 -26.05 36.37
C GLY A 356 0.89 -25.63 35.48
N PRO A 357 -0.34 -26.10 35.79
CA PRO A 357 -1.54 -25.83 34.99
C PRO A 357 -1.85 -24.33 34.83
N ALA A 358 -1.55 -23.51 35.84
CA ALA A 358 -1.78 -22.06 35.79
C ALA A 358 -0.89 -21.35 34.77
N GLN A 359 0.39 -21.73 34.64
CA GLN A 359 1.29 -21.17 33.64
C GLN A 359 0.90 -21.61 32.22
N ALA A 360 0.49 -22.87 32.04
CA ALA A 360 0.01 -23.37 30.76
C ALA A 360 -1.31 -22.70 30.32
N ALA A 361 -2.21 -22.41 31.27
CA ALA A 361 -3.44 -21.67 31.00
C ALA A 361 -3.16 -20.21 30.59
N ARG A 362 -2.13 -19.57 31.15
CA ARG A 362 -1.74 -18.19 30.76
C ARG A 362 -1.28 -18.12 29.31
N ALA A 363 -0.55 -19.11 28.81
CA ALA A 363 -0.19 -19.20 27.40
C ALA A 363 -1.41 -19.32 26.47
N ALA A 364 -2.44 -20.06 26.90
CA ALA A 364 -3.70 -20.15 26.18
C ALA A 364 -4.45 -18.80 26.13
N LEU A 365 -4.42 -18.03 27.23
CA LEU A 365 -5.10 -16.73 27.36
C LEU A 365 -4.36 -15.57 26.67
N LEU A 366 -3.05 -15.71 26.43
CA LEU A 366 -2.20 -14.68 25.81
C LEU A 366 -1.46 -15.24 24.58
N PRO A 367 -2.18 -15.68 23.53
CA PRO A 367 -1.59 -16.39 22.40
C PRO A 367 -0.50 -15.60 21.69
N ASN A 368 -0.70 -14.30 21.44
CA ASN A 368 0.31 -13.47 20.76
C ASN A 368 1.56 -13.29 21.61
N THR A 369 1.42 -12.98 22.90
CA THR A 369 2.56 -12.84 23.81
C THR A 369 3.31 -14.17 23.98
N PHE A 370 2.60 -15.29 23.99
CA PHE A 370 3.22 -16.60 24.04
C PHE A 370 3.94 -16.94 22.72
N LEU A 371 3.39 -16.56 21.57
CA LEU A 371 4.07 -16.66 20.28
C LEU A 371 5.35 -15.82 20.24
N GLN A 372 5.34 -14.60 20.78
CA GLN A 372 6.56 -13.79 20.96
C GLN A 372 7.61 -14.54 21.80
N ALA A 373 7.21 -15.20 22.89
CA ALA A 373 8.13 -15.97 23.73
C ALA A 373 8.74 -17.18 22.97
N LEU A 374 7.94 -17.88 22.16
CA LEU A 374 8.42 -18.97 21.29
C LEU A 374 9.44 -18.47 20.26
N VAL A 375 9.14 -17.37 19.56
CA VAL A 375 10.04 -16.77 18.57
C VAL A 375 11.33 -16.26 19.22
N CYS A 376 11.22 -15.56 20.36
CA CYS A 376 12.36 -15.11 21.13
C CYS A 376 13.27 -16.29 21.51
N ARG A 377 12.69 -17.38 22.03
CA ARG A 377 13.43 -18.60 22.38
C ARG A 377 14.11 -19.24 21.16
N ALA A 378 13.45 -19.25 20.01
CA ALA A 378 14.00 -19.79 18.77
C ALA A 378 15.20 -18.97 18.25
N LEU A 379 15.14 -17.64 18.34
CA LEU A 379 16.20 -16.73 17.87
C LEU A 379 17.44 -16.73 18.78
N THR A 380 17.25 -16.86 20.09
CA THR A 380 18.31 -16.60 21.09
C THR A 380 18.77 -17.86 21.84
N GLY A 381 18.03 -18.97 21.73
CA GLY A 381 18.28 -20.21 22.46
C GLY A 381 17.95 -20.17 23.96
N ARG A 382 17.66 -18.99 24.53
CA ARG A 382 17.26 -18.74 25.92
C ARG A 382 16.37 -17.51 25.95
N VAL A 383 15.33 -17.42 26.78
CA VAL A 383 14.75 -16.08 27.04
C VAL A 383 15.81 -15.32 27.84
N PRO A 384 16.45 -14.26 27.30
CA PRO A 384 17.56 -13.63 27.99
C PRO A 384 17.03 -12.99 29.30
N PRO A 385 17.73 -13.11 30.43
CA PRO A 385 17.59 -12.11 31.48
C PRO A 385 18.14 -10.77 30.95
N GLU A 386 17.63 -9.67 31.50
CA GLU A 386 17.88 -8.28 31.10
C GLU A 386 19.32 -7.98 30.62
N GLU A 387 19.40 -7.00 29.70
CA GLU A 387 20.61 -6.35 29.15
C GLU A 387 21.17 -6.94 27.84
N MET A 388 20.57 -6.54 26.71
CA MET A 388 21.39 -6.12 25.56
C MET A 388 21.73 -4.65 25.79
N GLU A 389 22.82 -4.38 26.52
CA GLU A 389 23.43 -3.05 26.52
C GLU A 389 23.96 -2.72 25.11
N THR A 390 23.74 -1.46 24.74
CA THR A 390 23.94 -0.77 23.45
C THR A 390 25.23 -1.02 22.69
#